data_AF-A0A7J4ETU9-F1
#
_entry.id   AF-A0A7J4ETU9-F1
#
_cell.length_a   1.000
_cell.length_b   1.000
_cell.length_c   1.000
_cell.angle_alpha   90.00
_cell.angle_beta   90.00
_cell.angle_gamma   90.00
#
_symmetry.space_group_name_H-M   'P 1'
#
loop_
_entity.id
_entity.type
_entity.pdbx_description
1 polymer ?
#
loop_
_entity_poly.entity_id
_entity_poly.type
_entity_poly.pdbx_seq_one_letter_code
_entity_poly.pdbx_strand_id
1 'polypeptide(L)'
;MDVNWDMKYTINVGFTTHRVEILKLLEKELEKSKAIILEEPKNTKLYDYFEGKKGLSEYIEELNTTLPVFTIHFLKLLKKMHGKGIKILQIEPYLENLEKIYRAIDKGEFENAAMGEDIETVREVERKATEMLIKYQEAFLRQDFDGVIDATINFTKADAERFRVRDYMRAREIKEIMEKDELPSNIFVEAGQMHFLLPEHLSRMLQNSEITVIKIVEKMAEYCNLKLISNPGNQLTSEYIMGKKIDRDYERLMAARGIIYISLIKKEEMVPSNNNPCPHLMDEMRVADYVSKLSYEDCRKKFIKLWGSIKQK
;
A
#
# COMPACT_ATOMS: atom_id res chain seq x y z
N MET A 1 28.10 13.29 27.92
CA MET A 1 27.23 14.44 27.61
C MET A 1 25.90 13.84 27.22
N ASP A 2 24.97 13.75 28.18
CA ASP A 2 23.61 13.32 27.92
C ASP A 2 22.91 14.46 27.19
N VAL A 3 22.71 14.30 25.88
CA VAL A 3 21.88 15.20 25.12
C VAL A 3 20.44 14.86 25.48
N ASN A 4 19.85 15.65 26.37
CA ASN A 4 18.43 15.60 26.66
C ASN A 4 17.70 16.18 25.43
N TRP A 5 17.37 15.31 24.47
CA TRP A 5 16.51 15.69 23.36
C TRP A 5 15.09 15.79 23.91
N ASP A 6 14.61 17.01 24.16
CA ASP A 6 13.18 17.20 24.41
C ASP A 6 12.41 16.67 23.20
N MET A 7 11.64 15.61 23.42
CA MET A 7 10.87 14.94 22.37
C MET A 7 9.86 15.93 21.78
N LYS A 8 10.06 16.28 20.50
CA LYS A 8 9.29 17.33 19.83
C LYS A 8 7.98 16.79 19.22
N TYR A 9 8.01 15.55 18.74
CA TYR A 9 6.86 14.94 18.07
C TYR A 9 6.63 13.48 18.50
N THR A 10 5.36 13.08 18.51
CA THR A 10 4.91 11.69 18.55
C THR A 10 4.27 11.36 17.21
N ILE A 11 4.84 10.39 16.50
CA ILE A 11 4.41 9.96 15.17
C ILE A 11 3.96 8.51 15.24
N ASN A 12 2.68 8.30 14.93
CA ASN A 12 2.10 6.97 14.81
C ASN A 12 2.01 6.59 13.33
N VAL A 13 2.85 5.66 12.87
CA VAL A 13 2.74 5.09 11.52
C VAL A 13 1.71 3.98 11.54
N GLY A 14 0.53 4.24 10.98
CA GLY A 14 -0.56 3.29 10.90
C GLY A 14 -0.48 2.45 9.63
N PHE A 15 -0.17 1.16 9.77
CA PHE A 15 -0.29 0.21 8.67
C PHE A 15 -1.75 -0.19 8.47
N THR A 16 -2.32 0.27 7.36
CA THR A 16 -3.73 0.12 6.98
C THR A 16 -3.89 -0.80 5.77
N THR A 17 -5.15 -1.08 5.42
CA THR A 17 -5.55 -1.69 4.16
C THR A 17 -6.78 -0.97 3.62
N HIS A 18 -7.02 -1.05 2.32
CA HIS A 18 -8.21 -0.49 1.69
C HIS A 18 -9.46 -1.38 1.91
N ARG A 19 -9.77 -1.70 3.18
CA ARG A 19 -10.92 -2.53 3.58
C ARG A 19 -11.84 -1.74 4.51
N VAL A 20 -13.15 -1.77 4.25
CA VAL A 20 -14.14 -1.00 5.03
C VAL A 20 -14.13 -1.41 6.52
N GLU A 21 -13.89 -2.68 6.79
CA GLU A 21 -13.91 -3.26 8.15
C GLU A 21 -12.87 -2.67 9.11
N ILE A 22 -11.75 -2.14 8.60
CA ILE A 22 -10.71 -1.55 9.45
C ILE A 22 -11.04 -0.12 9.89
N LEU A 23 -11.97 0.56 9.20
CA LEU A 23 -12.20 1.99 9.35
C LEU A 23 -12.64 2.39 10.76
N LYS A 24 -13.40 1.52 11.45
CA LYS A 24 -13.81 1.76 12.85
C LYS A 24 -12.63 1.73 13.82
N LEU A 25 -11.65 0.87 13.58
CA LEU A 25 -10.43 0.82 14.40
C LEU A 25 -9.49 1.95 14.02
N LEU A 26 -9.34 2.23 12.73
CA LEU A 26 -8.56 3.36 12.23
C LEU A 26 -9.06 4.67 12.82
N GLU A 27 -10.37 4.91 12.81
CA GLU A 27 -11.00 6.10 13.40
C GLU A 27 -10.55 6.35 14.85
N LYS A 28 -10.52 5.32 15.69
CA LYS A 28 -10.07 5.45 17.09
C LYS A 28 -8.61 5.88 17.20
N GLU A 29 -7.78 5.52 16.24
CA GLU A 29 -6.37 5.94 16.22
C GLU A 29 -6.22 7.35 15.65
N LEU A 30 -6.95 7.69 14.58
CA LEU A 30 -6.96 9.03 14.00
C LEU A 30 -7.44 10.10 15.00
N GLU A 31 -8.46 9.79 15.81
CA GLU A 31 -9.01 10.71 16.82
C GLU A 31 -8.00 11.11 17.91
N LYS A 32 -6.92 10.34 18.09
CA LYS A 32 -5.85 10.64 19.06
C LYS A 32 -4.85 11.66 18.52
N SER A 33 -4.84 11.92 17.21
CA SER A 33 -3.83 12.77 16.57
C SER A 33 -4.34 14.18 16.29
N LYS A 34 -3.41 15.09 16.02
CA LYS A 34 -3.67 16.49 15.65
C LYS A 34 -3.44 16.74 14.16
N ALA A 35 -2.63 15.91 13.52
CA ALA A 35 -2.50 15.86 12.08
C ALA A 35 -2.54 14.41 11.56
N ILE A 36 -3.01 14.24 10.33
CA ILE A 36 -3.03 12.99 9.57
C ILE A 36 -2.28 13.22 8.27
N ILE A 37 -1.36 12.33 7.94
CA ILE A 37 -0.61 12.32 6.68
C ILE A 37 -1.04 11.08 5.88
N LEU A 38 -1.67 11.30 4.73
CA LEU A 38 -2.24 10.27 3.86
C LEU A 38 -1.21 9.77 2.83
N GLU A 39 -1.32 8.50 2.43
CA GLU A 39 -0.58 7.92 1.30
C GLU A 39 -1.25 8.28 -0.04
N GLU A 40 -1.38 9.58 -0.30
CA GLU A 40 -2.01 10.09 -1.52
C GLU A 40 -1.22 11.28 -2.06
N PRO A 41 -1.19 11.49 -3.39
CA PRO A 41 -0.63 12.69 -3.98
C PRO A 41 -1.48 13.92 -3.61
N LYS A 42 -0.86 15.09 -3.55
CA LYS A 42 -1.56 16.36 -3.27
C LYS A 42 -2.71 16.60 -4.24
N ASN A 43 -3.93 16.72 -3.71
CA ASN A 43 -5.14 17.02 -4.45
C ASN A 43 -5.89 18.19 -3.80
N THR A 44 -5.88 19.34 -4.45
CA THR A 44 -6.55 20.55 -3.95
C THR A 44 -8.06 20.38 -3.77
N LYS A 45 -8.69 19.46 -4.51
CA LYS A 45 -10.15 19.24 -4.48
C LYS A 45 -10.63 18.48 -3.24
N LEU A 46 -9.73 17.84 -2.49
CA LEU A 46 -10.11 17.15 -1.24
C LEU A 46 -10.71 18.15 -0.24
N TYR A 47 -10.12 19.34 -0.15
CA TYR A 47 -10.61 20.40 0.74
C TYR A 47 -11.92 21.00 0.27
N ASP A 48 -12.15 21.13 -1.04
CA ASP A 48 -13.46 21.53 -1.57
C ASP A 48 -14.57 20.56 -1.12
N TYR A 49 -14.28 19.27 -1.06
CA TYR A 49 -15.21 18.27 -0.51
C TYR A 49 -15.39 18.43 1.02
N PHE A 50 -14.33 18.65 1.78
CA PHE A 50 -14.42 18.87 3.23
C PHE A 50 -15.25 20.11 3.57
N GLU A 51 -15.09 21.19 2.83
CA GLU A 51 -15.80 22.45 2.98
C GLU A 51 -17.22 22.43 2.38
N GLY A 52 -17.58 21.38 1.64
CA GLY A 52 -18.89 21.23 1.03
C GLY A 52 -19.10 22.04 -0.25
N LYS A 53 -18.02 22.59 -0.83
CA LYS A 53 -18.02 23.22 -2.16
C LYS A 53 -18.22 22.18 -3.27
N LYS A 54 -17.81 20.92 -3.02
CA LYS A 54 -17.96 19.79 -3.93
C LYS A 54 -18.75 18.66 -3.27
N GLY A 55 -19.67 18.06 -4.01
CA GLY A 55 -20.45 16.91 -3.54
C GLY A 55 -19.59 15.64 -3.44
N LEU A 56 -20.01 14.68 -2.60
CA LEU A 56 -19.30 13.40 -2.47
C LEU A 56 -19.25 12.61 -3.78
N SER A 57 -20.39 12.48 -4.48
CA SER A 57 -20.47 11.75 -5.75
C SER A 57 -19.59 12.40 -6.81
N GLU A 58 -19.65 13.72 -6.93
CA GLU A 58 -18.86 14.50 -7.87
C GLU A 58 -17.35 14.37 -7.61
N TYR A 59 -16.94 14.30 -6.34
CA TYR A 59 -15.53 14.08 -6.00
C TYR A 59 -15.08 12.64 -6.32
N ILE A 60 -15.92 11.63 -6.07
CA ILE A 60 -15.59 10.23 -6.36
C ILE A 60 -15.48 9.96 -7.86
N GLU A 61 -16.36 10.53 -8.67
CA GLU A 61 -16.31 10.39 -10.13
C GLU A 61 -14.98 10.87 -10.70
N GLU A 62 -14.38 11.90 -10.11
CA GLU A 62 -13.06 12.40 -10.53
C GLU A 62 -11.89 11.56 -10.03
N LEU A 63 -12.03 10.85 -8.91
CA LEU A 63 -10.94 10.02 -8.36
C LEU A 63 -10.67 8.76 -9.18
N ASN A 64 -11.64 8.31 -10.00
CA ASN A 64 -11.55 7.06 -10.77
C ASN A 64 -11.06 5.85 -9.94
N THR A 65 -11.55 5.75 -8.70
CA THR A 65 -11.13 4.72 -7.73
C THR A 65 -11.64 3.33 -8.13
N THR A 66 -10.81 2.31 -7.93
CA THR A 66 -11.19 0.90 -8.09
C THR A 66 -11.89 0.31 -6.86
N LEU A 67 -11.94 1.08 -5.76
CA LEU A 67 -12.54 0.68 -4.47
C LEU A 67 -13.56 1.73 -4.00
N PRO A 68 -14.66 1.95 -4.74
CA PRO A 68 -15.61 3.02 -4.47
C PRO A 68 -16.24 2.93 -3.08
N VAL A 69 -16.54 1.74 -2.57
CA VAL A 69 -17.18 1.59 -1.25
C VAL A 69 -16.22 2.02 -0.15
N PHE A 70 -14.99 1.52 -0.16
CA PHE A 70 -13.95 1.95 0.77
C PHE A 70 -13.71 3.45 0.67
N THR A 71 -13.51 3.98 -0.54
CA THR A 71 -13.27 5.42 -0.76
C THR A 71 -14.40 6.27 -0.17
N ILE A 72 -15.67 5.91 -0.37
CA ILE A 72 -16.82 6.60 0.23
C ILE A 72 -16.72 6.65 1.76
N HIS A 73 -16.47 5.51 2.39
CA HIS A 73 -16.42 5.42 3.86
C HIS A 73 -15.19 6.14 4.43
N PHE A 74 -14.04 6.02 3.75
CA PHE A 74 -12.81 6.67 4.15
C PHE A 74 -12.90 8.19 4.02
N LEU A 75 -13.46 8.72 2.93
CA LEU A 75 -13.67 10.16 2.76
C LEU A 75 -14.64 10.74 3.80
N LYS A 76 -15.69 10.00 4.18
CA LYS A 76 -16.57 10.40 5.29
C LYS A 76 -15.83 10.45 6.62
N LEU A 77 -14.96 9.47 6.88
CA LEU A 77 -14.10 9.46 8.06
C LEU A 77 -13.14 10.66 8.06
N LEU A 78 -12.45 10.92 6.96
CA LEU A 78 -11.54 12.06 6.83
C LEU A 78 -12.28 13.40 7.00
N LYS A 79 -13.46 13.56 6.40
CA LYS A 79 -14.30 14.75 6.59
C LYS A 79 -14.72 14.93 8.05
N LYS A 80 -15.03 13.84 8.76
CA LYS A 80 -15.29 13.86 10.21
C LYS A 80 -14.05 14.31 10.98
N MET A 81 -12.86 13.81 10.65
CA MET A 81 -11.61 14.21 11.30
C MET A 81 -11.29 15.68 11.05
N HIS A 82 -11.44 16.16 9.82
CA HIS A 82 -11.31 17.57 9.45
C HIS A 82 -12.29 18.45 10.24
N GLY A 83 -13.55 18.06 10.35
CA GLY A 83 -14.56 18.76 11.16
C GLY A 83 -14.24 18.83 12.66
N LYS A 84 -13.35 17.96 13.16
CA LYS A 84 -12.80 18.01 14.54
C LYS A 84 -11.56 18.91 14.65
N GLY A 85 -11.16 19.58 13.59
CA GLY A 85 -9.96 20.43 13.55
C GLY A 85 -8.66 19.66 13.38
N ILE A 86 -8.70 18.39 12.96
CA ILE A 86 -7.49 17.61 12.66
C ILE A 86 -6.98 18.03 11.28
N LYS A 87 -5.71 18.43 11.20
CA LYS A 87 -5.06 18.81 9.94
C LYS A 87 -4.83 17.56 9.07
N ILE A 88 -5.15 17.62 7.77
CA ILE A 88 -4.98 16.47 6.86
C ILE A 88 -4.02 16.86 5.74
N LEU A 89 -2.92 16.13 5.59
CA LEU A 89 -1.95 16.33 4.52
C LEU A 89 -1.92 15.12 3.62
N GLN A 90 -1.68 15.34 2.34
CA GLN A 90 -1.43 14.31 1.34
C GLN A 90 0.05 14.38 1.00
N ILE A 91 0.79 13.31 1.31
CA ILE A 91 2.24 13.24 1.12
C ILE A 91 2.56 11.90 0.49
N GLU A 92 2.67 11.89 -0.84
CA GLU A 92 3.14 10.75 -1.62
C GLU A 92 3.97 11.25 -2.82
N PRO A 93 5.23 11.71 -2.58
CA PRO A 93 6.05 12.36 -3.59
C PRO A 93 6.36 11.48 -4.80
N TYR A 94 6.37 10.17 -4.63
CA TYR A 94 6.58 9.24 -5.72
C TYR A 94 5.44 9.31 -6.74
N LEU A 95 4.18 9.26 -6.28
CA LEU A 95 3.01 9.40 -7.16
C LEU A 95 2.91 10.82 -7.73
N GLU A 96 3.27 11.86 -6.97
CA GLU A 96 3.32 13.23 -7.49
C GLU A 96 4.30 13.36 -8.67
N ASN A 97 5.48 12.74 -8.58
CA ASN A 97 6.45 12.74 -9.68
C ASN A 97 6.00 11.86 -10.84
N LEU A 98 5.34 10.73 -10.58
CA LEU A 98 4.76 9.88 -11.61
C LEU A 98 3.66 10.61 -12.41
N GLU A 99 2.80 11.37 -11.73
CA GLU A 99 1.80 12.23 -12.40
C GLU A 99 2.45 13.29 -13.28
N LYS A 100 3.57 13.90 -12.85
CA LYS A 100 4.31 14.87 -13.69
C LYS A 100 4.83 14.20 -14.96
N ILE A 101 5.38 12.98 -14.84
CA ILE A 101 5.86 12.20 -15.98
C ILE A 101 4.71 11.95 -16.97
N TYR A 102 3.56 11.46 -16.49
CA TYR A 102 2.41 11.19 -17.37
C TYR A 102 1.87 12.46 -18.04
N ARG A 103 1.70 13.55 -17.29
CA ARG A 103 1.24 14.84 -17.86
C ARG A 103 2.20 15.36 -18.94
N ALA A 104 3.50 15.13 -18.78
CA ALA A 104 4.50 15.54 -19.77
C ALA A 104 4.42 14.71 -21.05
N ILE A 105 4.19 13.40 -20.91
CA ILE A 105 3.97 12.50 -22.05
C ILE A 105 2.71 12.93 -22.81
N ASP A 106 1.60 13.16 -22.11
CA ASP A 106 0.32 13.57 -22.71
C ASP A 106 0.42 14.88 -23.49
N LYS A 107 1.30 15.79 -23.06
CA LYS A 107 1.56 17.09 -23.72
C LYS A 107 2.65 17.06 -24.78
N GLY A 108 3.38 15.95 -24.93
CA GLY A 108 4.56 15.89 -25.80
C GLY A 108 5.75 16.71 -25.31
N GLU A 109 5.80 17.06 -24.01
CA GLU A 109 6.81 17.93 -23.39
C GLU A 109 7.82 17.14 -22.54
N PHE A 110 8.00 15.85 -22.84
CA PHE A 110 8.79 14.93 -22.01
C PHE A 110 10.23 15.42 -21.77
N GLU A 111 10.87 16.01 -22.79
CA GLU A 111 12.24 16.54 -22.69
C GLU A 111 12.35 17.71 -21.68
N ASN A 112 11.28 18.48 -21.49
CA ASN A 112 11.26 19.65 -20.59
C ASN A 112 10.82 19.30 -19.16
N ALA A 113 10.00 18.26 -18.99
CA ALA A 113 9.49 17.85 -17.68
C ALA A 113 10.41 16.85 -16.94
N ALA A 114 11.30 16.16 -17.66
CA ALA A 114 12.20 15.15 -17.12
C ALA A 114 13.47 15.75 -16.47
N MET A 115 13.33 16.80 -15.66
CA MET A 115 14.46 17.44 -15.00
C MET A 115 14.39 17.23 -13.47
N GLY A 116 15.34 16.49 -12.91
CA GLY A 116 15.52 16.30 -11.47
C GLY A 116 15.85 14.87 -11.08
N GLU A 117 16.65 14.71 -10.03
CA GLU A 117 17.10 13.39 -9.53
C GLU A 117 15.93 12.50 -9.10
N ASP A 118 14.92 13.08 -8.45
CA ASP A 118 13.71 12.34 -8.05
C ASP A 118 12.90 11.84 -9.25
N ILE A 119 12.73 12.67 -10.29
CA ILE A 119 11.98 12.29 -11.50
C ILE A 119 12.71 11.16 -12.23
N GLU A 120 14.03 11.25 -12.35
CA GLU A 120 14.86 10.19 -12.94
C GLU A 120 14.74 8.88 -12.15
N THR A 121 14.81 8.97 -10.83
CA THR A 121 14.68 7.81 -9.93
C THR A 121 13.31 7.14 -10.10
N VAL A 122 12.23 7.91 -10.05
CA VAL A 122 10.86 7.40 -10.23
C VAL A 122 10.72 6.76 -11.61
N ARG A 123 11.22 7.42 -12.66
CA ARG A 123 11.15 6.93 -14.04
C ARG A 123 11.84 5.58 -14.20
N GLU A 124 13.08 5.45 -13.73
CA GLU A 124 13.84 4.21 -13.91
C GLU A 124 13.20 3.04 -13.17
N VAL A 125 12.71 3.29 -11.95
CA VAL A 125 12.02 2.28 -11.14
C VAL A 125 10.69 1.86 -11.79
N GLU A 126 9.88 2.82 -12.26
CA GLU A 126 8.62 2.53 -12.96
C GLU A 126 8.84 1.79 -14.28
N ARG A 127 9.89 2.16 -15.03
CA ARG A 127 10.27 1.49 -16.27
C ARG A 127 10.55 0.00 -16.01
N LYS A 128 11.38 -0.31 -15.02
CA LYS A 128 11.69 -1.70 -14.64
C LYS A 128 10.44 -2.47 -14.21
N ALA A 129 9.61 -1.89 -13.35
CA ALA A 129 8.41 -2.57 -12.85
C ALA A 129 7.38 -2.82 -13.97
N THR A 130 7.19 -1.86 -14.86
CA THR A 130 6.33 -1.99 -16.04
C THR A 130 6.84 -3.08 -16.98
N GLU A 131 8.15 -3.13 -17.24
CA GLU A 131 8.76 -4.18 -18.07
C GLU A 131 8.52 -5.57 -17.47
N MET A 132 8.68 -5.73 -16.15
CA MET A 132 8.42 -7.02 -15.48
C MET A 132 6.94 -7.38 -15.48
N LEU A 133 6.04 -6.41 -15.35
CA LEU A 133 4.59 -6.63 -15.43
C LEU A 133 4.17 -7.15 -16.81
N ILE A 134 4.72 -6.58 -17.88
CA ILE A 134 4.47 -7.04 -19.26
C ILE A 134 4.94 -8.49 -19.41
N LYS A 135 6.16 -8.82 -18.96
CA LYS A 135 6.69 -10.20 -19.01
C LYS A 135 5.82 -11.19 -18.21
N TYR A 136 5.32 -10.77 -17.06
CA TYR A 136 4.37 -11.55 -16.27
C TYR A 136 3.07 -11.83 -17.04
N GLN A 137 2.49 -10.82 -17.68
CA GLN A 137 1.27 -10.98 -18.48
C GLN A 137 1.50 -11.92 -19.68
N GLU A 138 2.63 -11.76 -20.39
CA GLU A 138 3.00 -12.65 -21.49
C GLU A 138 3.16 -14.11 -21.04
N ALA A 139 3.83 -14.35 -19.90
CA ALA A 139 3.98 -15.68 -19.35
C ALA A 139 2.62 -16.31 -19.00
N PHE A 140 1.73 -15.52 -18.41
CA PHE A 140 0.36 -15.94 -18.10
C PHE A 140 -0.43 -16.34 -19.35
N LEU A 141 -0.33 -15.54 -20.42
CA LEU A 141 -1.00 -15.82 -21.71
C LEU A 141 -0.49 -17.11 -22.36
N ARG A 142 0.80 -17.42 -22.20
CA ARG A 142 1.40 -18.67 -22.70
C ARG A 142 1.03 -19.90 -21.87
N GLN A 143 0.39 -19.72 -20.71
CA GLN A 143 0.07 -20.78 -19.74
C GLN A 143 1.30 -21.59 -19.29
N ASP A 144 2.49 -20.98 -19.34
CA ASP A 144 3.72 -21.58 -18.85
C ASP A 144 3.81 -21.38 -17.34
N PHE A 145 3.47 -22.41 -16.56
CA PHE A 145 3.46 -22.29 -15.10
C PHE A 145 4.82 -21.87 -14.53
N ASP A 146 5.92 -22.50 -14.97
CA ASP A 146 7.25 -22.20 -14.44
C ASP A 146 7.69 -20.79 -14.88
N GLY A 147 7.43 -20.42 -16.14
CA GLY A 147 7.66 -19.06 -16.64
C GLY A 147 6.87 -18.00 -15.89
N VAL A 148 5.62 -18.29 -15.53
CA VAL A 148 4.77 -17.42 -14.69
C VAL A 148 5.38 -17.25 -13.31
N ILE A 149 5.88 -18.32 -12.67
CA ILE A 149 6.51 -18.23 -11.36
C ILE A 149 7.77 -17.35 -11.43
N ASP A 150 8.63 -17.57 -12.42
CA ASP A 150 9.86 -16.78 -12.57
C ASP A 150 9.55 -15.30 -12.89
N ALA A 151 8.55 -15.04 -13.73
CA ALA A 151 8.10 -13.67 -14.00
C ALA A 151 7.49 -12.99 -12.75
N THR A 152 6.74 -13.73 -11.94
CA THR A 152 6.18 -13.25 -10.67
C THR A 152 7.29 -12.85 -9.69
N ILE A 153 8.32 -13.68 -9.56
CA ILE A 153 9.49 -13.39 -8.73
C ILE A 153 10.16 -12.09 -9.16
N ASN A 154 10.42 -11.94 -10.46
CA ASN A 154 11.09 -10.76 -11.01
C ASN A 154 10.24 -9.49 -10.85
N PHE A 155 8.92 -9.60 -11.07
CA PHE A 155 7.99 -8.51 -10.80
C PHE A 155 7.99 -8.13 -9.32
N THR A 156 7.95 -9.11 -8.42
CA THR A 156 7.96 -8.88 -6.96
C THR A 156 9.25 -8.18 -6.52
N LYS A 157 10.40 -8.51 -7.11
CA LYS A 157 11.68 -7.81 -6.87
C LYS A 157 11.63 -6.35 -7.32
N ALA A 158 11.09 -6.09 -8.50
CA ALA A 158 10.95 -4.73 -9.04
C ALA A 158 9.95 -3.90 -8.20
N ASP A 159 8.85 -4.50 -7.76
CA ASP A 159 7.87 -3.83 -6.90
C ASP A 159 8.42 -3.57 -5.49
N ALA A 160 9.26 -4.47 -4.96
CA ALA A 160 10.00 -4.20 -3.73
C ALA A 160 10.96 -3.00 -3.85
N GLU A 161 11.62 -2.81 -5.00
CA GLU A 161 12.42 -1.60 -5.28
C GLU A 161 11.56 -0.34 -5.26
N ARG A 162 10.35 -0.38 -5.83
CA ARG A 162 9.36 0.73 -5.74
C ARG A 162 9.07 1.10 -4.30
N PHE A 163 8.72 0.13 -3.45
CA PHE A 163 8.42 0.41 -2.05
C PHE A 163 9.59 1.06 -1.29
N ARG A 164 10.83 0.63 -1.52
CA ARG A 164 12.00 1.27 -0.87
C ARG A 164 12.14 2.74 -1.26
N VAL A 165 11.96 3.05 -2.55
CA VAL A 165 12.04 4.43 -3.04
C VAL A 165 10.89 5.27 -2.49
N ARG A 166 9.66 4.72 -2.51
CA ARG A 166 8.48 5.37 -1.93
C ARG A 166 8.66 5.68 -0.45
N ASP A 167 9.09 4.70 0.35
CA ASP A 167 9.32 4.86 1.79
C ASP A 167 10.33 5.96 2.08
N TYR A 168 11.44 5.98 1.35
CA TYR A 168 12.48 6.98 1.51
C TYR A 168 12.01 8.39 1.11
N MET A 169 11.41 8.55 -0.06
CA MET A 169 10.91 9.84 -0.55
C MET A 169 9.83 10.41 0.39
N ARG A 170 8.94 9.54 0.87
CA ARG A 170 7.86 9.92 1.77
C ARG A 170 8.39 10.34 3.14
N ALA A 171 9.35 9.60 3.72
CA ALA A 171 10.02 10.00 4.95
C ALA A 171 10.75 11.34 4.81
N ARG A 172 11.42 11.57 3.66
CA ARG A 172 12.15 12.81 3.37
C ARG A 172 11.20 14.02 3.28
N GLU A 173 10.09 13.93 2.56
CA GLU A 173 9.10 15.03 2.47
C GLU A 173 8.46 15.32 3.83
N ILE A 174 8.13 14.27 4.62
CA ILE A 174 7.61 14.45 5.99
C ILE A 174 8.62 15.20 6.84
N LYS A 175 9.91 14.85 6.77
CA LYS A 175 10.99 15.55 7.48
C LYS A 175 11.05 17.03 7.11
N GLU A 176 11.03 17.35 5.82
CA GLU A 176 11.11 18.74 5.34
C GLU A 176 9.94 19.60 5.84
N ILE A 177 8.73 19.03 5.89
CA ILE A 177 7.55 19.73 6.42
C ILE A 177 7.65 19.94 7.94
N MET A 178 8.17 18.94 8.66
CA MET A 178 8.35 19.02 10.11
C MET A 178 9.45 20.01 10.53
N GLU A 179 10.49 20.19 9.72
CA GLU A 179 11.56 21.18 9.92
C GLU A 179 11.06 22.62 9.73
N LYS A 180 10.02 22.82 8.93
CA LYS A 180 9.34 24.13 8.76
C LYS A 180 8.37 24.46 9.90
N ASP A 181 8.24 23.58 10.89
CA ASP A 181 7.35 23.72 12.06
C ASP A 181 5.85 23.90 11.67
N GLU A 182 5.46 23.36 10.53
CA GLU A 182 4.10 23.50 10.00
C GLU A 182 3.12 22.45 10.57
N LEU A 183 3.58 21.57 11.47
CA LEU A 183 2.82 20.44 11.99
C LEU A 183 2.72 20.44 13.52
N PRO A 184 1.58 19.97 14.07
CA PRO A 184 1.43 19.77 15.50
C PRO A 184 2.28 18.59 16.00
N SER A 185 2.49 18.53 17.32
CA SER A 185 3.34 17.52 17.96
C SER A 185 2.84 16.07 17.88
N ASN A 186 1.57 15.83 17.54
CA ASN A 186 1.00 14.47 17.51
C ASN A 186 0.40 14.16 16.12
N ILE A 187 1.03 13.24 15.42
CA ILE A 187 0.82 12.98 14.00
C ILE A 187 0.50 11.51 13.78
N PHE A 188 -0.49 11.24 12.92
CA PHE A 188 -0.74 9.92 12.36
C PHE A 188 -0.28 9.88 10.91
N VAL A 189 0.60 8.95 10.56
CA VAL A 189 1.03 8.70 9.17
C VAL A 189 0.33 7.43 8.70
N GLU A 190 -0.64 7.58 7.83
CA GLU A 190 -1.36 6.48 7.20
C GLU A 190 -0.47 5.87 6.11
N ALA A 191 -0.29 4.55 6.12
CA ALA A 191 0.47 3.86 5.09
C ALA A 191 -0.07 2.43 4.88
N GLY A 192 -0.01 1.94 3.65
CA GLY A 192 -0.26 0.54 3.35
C GLY A 192 0.72 -0.39 4.04
N GLN A 193 0.32 -1.65 4.25
CA GLN A 193 1.12 -2.65 4.99
C GLN A 193 2.51 -2.94 4.41
N MET A 194 2.78 -2.55 3.17
CA MET A 194 4.03 -2.81 2.46
C MET A 194 5.11 -1.73 2.71
N HIS A 195 4.75 -0.60 3.33
CA HIS A 195 5.66 0.51 3.67
C HIS A 195 6.55 0.18 4.89
N PHE A 196 7.22 -0.96 4.86
CA PHE A 196 7.95 -1.54 5.99
C PHE A 196 9.16 -0.70 6.43
N LEU A 197 9.79 0.04 5.51
CA LEU A 197 10.98 0.85 5.82
C LEU A 197 10.61 2.28 6.21
N LEU A 198 9.37 2.72 5.98
CA LEU A 198 8.93 4.08 6.32
C LEU A 198 9.18 4.43 7.80
N PRO A 199 8.80 3.60 8.80
CA PRO A 199 9.08 3.90 10.21
C PRO A 199 10.59 4.01 10.51
N GLU A 200 11.40 3.17 9.87
CA GLU A 200 12.85 3.18 10.04
C GLU A 200 13.48 4.45 9.44
N HIS A 201 13.05 4.85 8.24
CA HIS A 201 13.50 6.09 7.63
C HIS A 201 13.10 7.31 8.46
N LEU A 202 11.85 7.36 8.94
CA LEU A 202 11.38 8.43 9.85
C LEU A 202 12.22 8.47 11.13
N SER A 203 12.46 7.33 11.78
CA SER A 203 13.26 7.26 13.01
C SER A 203 14.70 7.76 12.81
N ARG A 204 15.33 7.42 11.68
CA ARG A 204 16.68 7.88 11.34
C ARG A 204 16.73 9.38 11.02
N MET A 205 15.72 9.89 10.34
CA MET A 205 15.66 11.28 9.87
C MET A 205 15.17 12.27 10.94
N LEU A 206 14.36 11.80 11.90
CA LEU A 206 13.68 12.62 12.91
C LEU A 206 14.11 12.19 14.32
N GLN A 207 15.36 12.47 14.67
CA GLN A 207 15.97 12.03 15.95
C GLN A 207 15.24 12.54 17.20
N ASN A 208 14.44 13.61 17.09
CA ASN A 208 13.68 14.21 18.19
C ASN A 208 12.20 13.81 18.17
N SER A 209 11.87 12.66 17.57
CA SER A 209 10.50 12.19 17.42
C SER A 209 10.35 10.75 17.90
N GLU A 210 9.25 10.47 18.58
CA GLU A 210 8.86 9.11 18.96
C GLU A 210 8.12 8.48 17.80
N ILE A 211 8.65 7.40 17.24
CA ILE A 211 8.01 6.68 16.13
C ILE A 211 7.40 5.39 16.66
N THR A 212 6.07 5.28 16.59
CA THR A 212 5.34 4.06 16.94
C THR A 212 4.64 3.49 15.71
N VAL A 213 4.71 2.16 15.54
CA VAL A 213 3.99 1.47 14.47
C VAL A 213 2.67 0.94 15.01
N ILE A 214 1.56 1.32 14.38
CA ILE A 214 0.22 0.82 14.68
C ILE A 214 -0.22 -0.11 13.56
N LYS A 215 -0.33 -1.40 13.85
CA LYS A 215 -0.76 -2.40 12.86
C LYS A 215 -2.27 -2.62 12.94
N ILE A 216 -3.03 -1.88 12.14
CA ILE A 216 -4.50 -1.86 12.21
C ILE A 216 -5.08 -3.24 11.88
N VAL A 217 -4.48 -3.98 10.96
CA VAL A 217 -4.94 -5.33 10.60
C VAL A 217 -4.72 -6.35 11.72
N GLU A 218 -3.63 -6.23 12.49
CA GLU A 218 -3.42 -7.08 13.68
C GLU A 218 -4.50 -6.81 14.73
N LYS A 219 -4.79 -5.53 15.01
CA LYS A 219 -5.90 -5.14 15.88
C LYS A 219 -7.26 -5.66 15.38
N MET A 220 -7.48 -5.68 14.06
CA MET A 220 -8.71 -6.20 13.47
C MET A 220 -8.82 -7.73 13.62
N ALA A 221 -7.71 -8.45 13.43
CA ALA A 221 -7.65 -9.89 13.65
C ALA A 221 -7.96 -10.25 15.10
N GLU A 222 -7.35 -9.54 16.06
CA GLU A 222 -7.64 -9.70 17.49
C GLU A 222 -9.11 -9.43 17.80
N TYR A 223 -9.66 -8.33 17.27
CA TYR A 223 -11.08 -7.98 17.44
C TYR A 223 -12.03 -9.08 16.92
N CYS A 224 -11.63 -9.76 15.86
CA CYS A 224 -12.38 -10.87 15.27
C CYS A 224 -12.01 -12.26 15.78
N ASN A 225 -11.07 -12.37 16.72
CA ASN A 225 -10.51 -13.64 17.17
C ASN A 225 -9.99 -14.53 16.02
N LEU A 226 -9.30 -13.90 15.06
CA LEU A 226 -8.69 -14.56 13.91
C LEU A 226 -7.18 -14.68 14.11
N LYS A 227 -6.63 -15.84 13.70
CA LYS A 227 -5.18 -16.01 13.58
C LYS A 227 -4.74 -15.40 12.26
N LEU A 228 -3.79 -14.46 12.32
CA LEU A 228 -3.17 -13.93 11.12
C LEU A 228 -2.24 -14.94 10.45
N ILE A 229 -2.40 -15.06 9.14
CA ILE A 229 -1.59 -15.88 8.26
C ILE A 229 -1.18 -14.98 7.11
N SER A 230 0.13 -14.77 6.97
CA SER A 230 0.66 -13.93 5.91
C SER A 230 0.32 -14.49 4.54
N ASN A 231 -0.18 -13.64 3.65
CA ASN A 231 -0.25 -13.94 2.23
C ASN A 231 1.17 -14.27 1.72
N PRO A 232 1.38 -15.42 1.05
CA PRO A 232 2.68 -15.80 0.51
C PRO A 232 3.32 -14.74 -0.40
N GLY A 233 2.52 -14.03 -1.19
CA GLY A 233 3.00 -12.93 -2.02
C GLY A 233 3.55 -11.78 -1.17
N ASN A 234 2.78 -11.30 -0.19
CA ASN A 234 3.21 -10.23 0.71
C ASN A 234 4.45 -10.63 1.51
N GLN A 235 4.54 -11.89 1.95
CA GLN A 235 5.72 -12.41 2.63
C GLN A 235 6.96 -12.31 1.72
N LEU A 236 6.86 -12.78 0.48
CA LEU A 236 7.95 -12.68 -0.48
C LEU A 236 8.35 -11.23 -0.77
N THR A 237 7.38 -10.34 -1.00
CA THR A 237 7.66 -8.91 -1.21
C THR A 237 8.33 -8.28 0.00
N SER A 238 7.88 -8.60 1.23
CA SER A 238 8.47 -8.07 2.46
C SER A 238 9.93 -8.48 2.64
N GLU A 239 10.27 -9.74 2.30
CA GLU A 239 11.64 -10.23 2.38
C GLU A 239 12.54 -9.52 1.36
N TYR A 240 12.05 -9.27 0.14
CA TYR A 240 12.78 -8.44 -0.81
C TYR A 240 12.92 -7.02 -0.31
N ILE A 241 11.89 -6.34 0.17
CA ILE A 241 11.99 -4.96 0.67
C ILE A 241 13.10 -4.86 1.73
N MET A 242 13.15 -5.81 2.65
CA MET A 242 14.19 -5.88 3.70
C MET A 242 15.58 -6.29 3.20
N GLY A 243 15.74 -6.60 1.90
CA GLY A 243 17.02 -6.98 1.30
C GLY A 243 17.53 -8.35 1.75
N LYS A 244 16.63 -9.25 2.18
CA LYS A 244 17.02 -10.58 2.65
C LYS A 244 17.49 -11.45 1.48
N LYS A 245 18.47 -12.30 1.74
CA LYS A 245 18.85 -13.38 0.82
C LYS A 245 17.86 -14.52 0.98
N ILE A 246 17.18 -14.86 -0.10
CA ILE A 246 16.10 -15.86 -0.13
C ILE A 246 16.61 -17.10 -0.88
N ASP A 247 16.29 -18.28 -0.34
CA ASP A 247 16.54 -19.55 -1.04
C ASP A 247 15.64 -19.69 -2.27
N ARG A 248 16.17 -20.25 -3.37
CA ARG A 248 15.46 -20.30 -4.65
C ARG A 248 14.22 -21.20 -4.62
N ASP A 249 14.27 -22.33 -3.91
CA ASP A 249 13.14 -23.25 -3.85
C ASP A 249 12.01 -22.65 -3.02
N TYR A 250 12.37 -21.98 -1.92
CA TYR A 250 11.42 -21.21 -1.14
C TYR A 250 10.83 -20.04 -1.94
N GLU A 251 11.65 -19.28 -2.66
CA GLU A 251 11.24 -18.16 -3.53
C GLU A 251 10.17 -18.63 -4.55
N ARG A 252 10.44 -19.72 -5.25
CA ARG A 252 9.50 -20.34 -6.21
C ARG A 252 8.24 -20.84 -5.54
N LEU A 253 8.34 -21.48 -4.37
CA LEU A 253 7.18 -21.97 -3.64
C LEU A 253 6.26 -20.83 -3.20
N MET A 254 6.82 -19.74 -2.68
CA MET A 254 6.05 -18.58 -2.22
C MET A 254 5.37 -17.86 -3.38
N ALA A 255 6.07 -17.67 -4.50
CA ALA A 255 5.49 -17.13 -5.71
C ALA A 255 4.34 -18.02 -6.24
N ALA A 256 4.54 -19.35 -6.29
CA ALA A 256 3.50 -20.28 -6.71
C ALA A 256 2.26 -20.24 -5.81
N ARG A 257 2.45 -20.20 -4.49
CA ARG A 257 1.35 -20.07 -3.54
C ARG A 257 0.67 -18.71 -3.66
N GLY A 258 1.41 -17.64 -3.91
CA GLY A 258 0.89 -16.29 -4.15
C GLY A 258 -0.02 -16.21 -5.38
N ILE A 259 0.37 -16.87 -6.48
CA ILE A 259 -0.46 -17.00 -7.69
C ILE A 259 -1.79 -17.69 -7.39
N ILE A 260 -1.76 -18.79 -6.63
CA ILE A 260 -2.98 -19.50 -6.25
C ILE A 260 -3.81 -18.65 -5.28
N TYR A 261 -3.18 -17.96 -4.33
CA TYR A 261 -3.85 -17.07 -3.39
C TYR A 261 -4.66 -15.99 -4.11
N ILE A 262 -4.03 -15.23 -5.02
CA ILE A 262 -4.70 -14.14 -5.75
C ILE A 262 -5.78 -14.66 -6.71
N SER A 263 -5.69 -15.93 -7.13
CA SER A 263 -6.71 -16.60 -7.94
C SER A 263 -7.94 -17.03 -7.14
N LEU A 264 -7.83 -17.19 -5.82
CA LEU A 264 -8.89 -17.73 -4.96
C LEU A 264 -9.59 -16.69 -4.09
N ILE A 265 -8.91 -15.57 -3.80
CA ILE A 265 -9.48 -14.50 -2.98
C ILE A 265 -10.60 -13.77 -3.72
N LYS A 266 -11.62 -13.34 -2.98
CA LYS A 266 -12.68 -12.51 -3.53
C LYS A 266 -12.17 -11.10 -3.84
N LYS A 267 -12.61 -10.55 -4.97
CA LYS A 267 -12.15 -9.25 -5.48
C LYS A 267 -13.14 -8.13 -5.16
N GLU A 268 -14.37 -8.49 -4.84
CA GLU A 268 -15.44 -7.56 -4.52
C GLU A 268 -15.22 -6.90 -3.17
N GLU A 269 -15.58 -5.62 -3.06
CA GLU A 269 -15.62 -4.95 -1.76
C GLU A 269 -16.68 -5.59 -0.87
N MET A 270 -16.38 -5.74 0.42
CA MET A 270 -17.25 -6.35 1.41
C MET A 270 -17.41 -5.39 2.56
N VAL A 271 -18.64 -5.22 2.99
CA VAL A 271 -19.01 -4.32 4.08
C VAL A 271 -19.23 -5.15 5.34
N PRO A 272 -18.64 -4.77 6.49
CA PRO A 272 -18.85 -5.46 7.74
C PRO A 272 -20.32 -5.40 8.16
N SER A 273 -20.78 -6.46 8.83
CA SER A 273 -22.12 -6.57 9.41
C SER A 273 -22.04 -7.03 10.87
N ASN A 274 -23.15 -6.96 11.61
CA ASN A 274 -23.18 -7.41 13.00
C ASN A 274 -22.81 -8.91 13.16
N ASN A 275 -23.15 -9.74 12.17
CA ASN A 275 -22.86 -11.18 12.20
C ASN A 275 -21.48 -11.53 11.62
N ASN A 276 -20.88 -10.62 10.85
CA ASN A 276 -19.56 -10.79 10.26
C ASN A 276 -18.84 -9.42 10.24
N PRO A 277 -18.09 -9.09 11.29
CA PRO A 277 -17.45 -7.78 11.43
C PRO A 277 -16.18 -7.61 10.59
N CYS A 278 -15.63 -8.68 10.02
CA CYS A 278 -14.40 -8.66 9.21
C CYS A 278 -14.47 -9.64 8.02
N PRO A 279 -15.44 -9.46 7.11
CA PRO A 279 -15.67 -10.38 6.01
C PRO A 279 -14.45 -10.56 5.10
N HIS A 280 -13.66 -9.50 4.87
CA HIS A 280 -12.45 -9.57 4.04
C HIS A 280 -11.36 -10.36 4.73
N LEU A 281 -11.02 -9.98 5.97
CA LEU A 281 -9.96 -10.67 6.71
C LEU A 281 -10.28 -12.15 6.92
N MET A 282 -11.55 -12.50 7.16
CA MET A 282 -11.96 -13.92 7.26
C MET A 282 -11.71 -14.69 5.96
N ASP A 283 -12.04 -14.12 4.80
CA ASP A 283 -11.78 -14.76 3.50
C ASP A 283 -10.28 -14.88 3.23
N GLU A 284 -9.54 -13.80 3.47
CA GLU A 284 -8.08 -13.73 3.35
C GLU A 284 -7.40 -14.82 4.21
N MET A 285 -7.77 -14.95 5.48
CA MET A 285 -7.17 -15.94 6.39
C MET A 285 -7.52 -17.37 5.99
N ARG A 286 -8.74 -17.63 5.53
CA ARG A 286 -9.16 -18.95 5.04
C ARG A 286 -8.36 -19.35 3.80
N VAL A 287 -8.19 -18.43 2.85
CA VAL A 287 -7.43 -18.69 1.62
C VAL A 287 -5.93 -18.82 1.94
N ALA A 288 -5.39 -17.95 2.81
CA ALA A 288 -4.00 -18.00 3.25
C ALA A 288 -3.65 -19.33 3.95
N ASP A 289 -4.49 -19.78 4.89
CA ASP A 289 -4.33 -21.09 5.55
C ASP A 289 -4.31 -22.23 4.53
N TYR A 290 -5.24 -22.19 3.58
CA TYR A 290 -5.33 -23.22 2.54
C TYR A 290 -4.08 -23.26 1.66
N VAL A 291 -3.63 -22.12 1.12
CA VAL A 291 -2.47 -22.08 0.21
C VAL A 291 -1.15 -22.36 0.91
N SER A 292 -1.05 -22.05 2.21
CA SER A 292 0.16 -22.29 3.01
C SER A 292 0.54 -23.78 3.08
N LYS A 293 -0.42 -24.68 2.85
CA LYS A 293 -0.26 -26.15 2.90
C LYS A 293 0.08 -26.76 1.54
N LEU A 294 0.01 -25.99 0.45
CA LEU A 294 0.23 -26.51 -0.90
C LEU A 294 1.71 -26.68 -1.19
N SER A 295 2.10 -27.80 -1.79
CA SER A 295 3.43 -27.95 -2.40
C SER A 295 3.50 -27.17 -3.73
N TYR A 296 4.71 -27.06 -4.29
CA TYR A 296 4.91 -26.47 -5.61
C TYR A 296 4.10 -27.21 -6.69
N GLU A 297 4.08 -28.54 -6.62
CA GLU A 297 3.35 -29.38 -7.57
C GLU A 297 1.83 -29.29 -7.38
N ASP A 298 1.35 -29.12 -6.15
CA ASP A 298 -0.07 -28.84 -5.91
C ASP A 298 -0.49 -27.50 -6.51
N CYS A 299 0.39 -26.49 -6.43
CA CYS A 299 0.17 -25.19 -7.07
C CYS A 299 0.11 -25.34 -8.60
N ARG A 300 1.01 -26.13 -9.21
CA ARG A 300 0.99 -26.42 -10.66
C ARG A 300 -0.33 -27.04 -11.09
N LYS A 301 -0.76 -28.12 -10.42
CA LYS A 301 -2.03 -28.82 -10.73
C LYS A 301 -3.23 -27.87 -10.62
N LYS A 302 -3.25 -27.01 -9.61
CA LYS A 302 -4.30 -26.01 -9.41
C LYS A 302 -4.30 -24.92 -10.46
N PHE A 303 -3.12 -24.41 -10.81
CA PHE A 303 -2.98 -23.40 -11.85
C PHE A 303 -3.57 -23.91 -13.17
N ILE A 304 -3.23 -25.14 -13.57
CA ILE A 304 -3.76 -25.77 -14.78
C ILE A 304 -5.29 -25.93 -14.68
N LYS A 305 -5.83 -26.32 -13.52
CA LYS A 305 -7.28 -26.44 -13.33
C LYS A 305 -8.02 -25.09 -13.44
N LEU A 306 -7.42 -24.01 -12.93
CA LEU A 306 -8.02 -22.68 -12.91
C LEU A 306 -7.89 -21.95 -14.26
N TRP A 307 -6.74 -22.11 -14.92
CA TRP A 307 -6.34 -21.27 -16.05
C TRP A 307 -6.06 -22.05 -17.35
N GLY A 308 -5.96 -23.38 -17.30
CA GLY A 308 -5.60 -24.23 -18.45
C GLY A 308 -6.68 -24.36 -19.53
N SER A 309 -7.92 -23.95 -19.25
CA SER A 309 -9.05 -24.07 -20.19
C SER A 309 -9.13 -22.94 -21.24
N ILE A 310 -8.23 -21.94 -21.20
CA ILE A 310 -8.34 -20.73 -22.05
C ILE A 310 -8.03 -21.00 -23.55
N LYS A 311 -7.65 -22.22 -23.94
CA LYS A 311 -7.38 -22.59 -25.34
C LYS A 311 -8.61 -22.98 -26.20
N GLN A 312 -9.84 -22.84 -25.71
CA GLN A 312 -11.03 -23.08 -26.54
C GLN A 312 -11.96 -21.88 -26.57
N LYS A 313 -11.60 -20.88 -27.37
CA LYS A 313 -12.51 -20.06 -28.19
C LYS A 313 -11.71 -19.29 -29.22
#